data_AF-A0A3D3R210-F1
#
_entry.id   AF-A0A3D3R210-F1
#
_cell.length_a   1.000
_cell.length_b   1.000
_cell.length_c   1.000
_cell.angle_alpha   90.00
_cell.angle_beta   90.00
_cell.angle_gamma   90.00
#
_symmetry.space_group_name_H-M   'P 1'
#
loop_
_entity.id
_entity.type
_entity.pdbx_description
1 polymer ?
#
loop_
_entity_poly.entity_id
_entity_poly.type
_entity_poly.pdbx_seq_one_letter_code
_entity_poly.pdbx_strand_id
1 'polypeptide(L)'
;MLMTGFTNRKMLFSFISGLMFVLATSLLQAEEIKTPRSLDDRVKIELFASEPDIVTVTGLTVDQYNRVYVVESHTHFRPENYQGPKTDRIRLLQDTTGDGHADRIQTFYEGSTETMNIAAHPEGWIYVATRSSIFRLRDQDDDGTADIRQNLVQLETTATYPHNGFSGFAFDFFNNVYFTMGENEGADAELVGDFGNVYFTLGQNYGDDALLVGKGNVRIPALCGEGGIFRCRLDGSKLERIATGFWNPF
;
A
#
# COMPACT_ATOMS: atom_id res chain seq x y z
N MET A 1 -26.19 29.35 -75.71
CA MET A 1 -27.30 29.58 -74.76
C MET A 1 -27.77 28.22 -74.28
N LEU A 2 -27.54 27.92 -72.98
CA LEU A 2 -28.14 26.87 -72.12
C LEU A 2 -28.22 25.40 -72.59
N MET A 3 -27.61 24.51 -71.79
CA MET A 3 -28.19 23.23 -71.29
C MET A 3 -27.22 22.65 -70.22
N THR A 4 -27.43 22.89 -68.92
CA THR A 4 -28.14 22.05 -67.90
C THR A 4 -27.45 20.72 -67.56
N GLY A 5 -27.02 20.58 -66.30
CA GLY A 5 -26.46 19.37 -65.71
C GLY A 5 -27.48 18.42 -65.08
N PHE A 6 -26.99 17.24 -64.67
CA PHE A 6 -27.69 16.30 -63.79
C PHE A 6 -26.72 15.72 -62.74
N THR A 7 -26.91 16.22 -61.53
CA THR A 7 -26.91 15.61 -60.19
C THR A 7 -26.35 14.18 -59.98
N ASN A 8 -25.36 14.07 -59.08
CA ASN A 8 -24.96 12.84 -58.40
C ASN A 8 -25.07 12.98 -56.86
N ARG A 9 -26.26 13.35 -56.36
CA ARG A 9 -26.53 13.63 -54.93
C ARG A 9 -27.12 12.45 -54.13
N LYS A 10 -27.50 11.35 -54.77
CA LYS A 10 -28.18 10.22 -54.09
C LYS A 10 -27.23 9.16 -53.51
N MET A 11 -25.99 9.05 -53.98
CA MET A 11 -25.03 8.08 -53.43
C MET A 11 -24.37 8.51 -52.12
N LEU A 12 -24.30 9.83 -51.84
CA LEU A 12 -23.59 10.32 -50.65
C LEU A 12 -24.43 10.21 -49.36
N PHE A 13 -25.76 10.21 -49.47
CA PHE A 13 -26.65 10.12 -48.31
C PHE A 13 -26.80 8.69 -47.73
N SER A 14 -26.57 7.65 -48.53
CA SER A 14 -26.70 6.26 -48.07
C SER A 14 -25.49 5.75 -47.28
N PHE A 15 -24.31 6.35 -47.47
CA PHE A 15 -23.10 5.96 -46.75
C PHE A 15 -23.03 6.57 -45.34
N ILE A 16 -23.60 7.77 -45.15
CA ILE A 16 -23.55 8.49 -43.87
C ILE A 16 -24.55 7.89 -42.86
N SER A 17 -25.72 7.41 -43.30
CA SER A 17 -26.68 6.78 -42.38
C SER A 17 -26.25 5.39 -41.91
N GLY A 18 -25.62 4.59 -42.79
CA GLY A 18 -25.06 3.29 -42.42
C GLY A 18 -23.89 3.40 -41.44
N LEU A 19 -23.04 4.42 -41.60
CA LEU A 19 -21.92 4.65 -40.71
C LEU A 19 -22.38 5.13 -39.32
N MET A 20 -23.40 6.01 -39.24
CA MET A 20 -23.99 6.39 -37.95
C MET A 20 -24.73 5.23 -37.26
N PHE A 21 -25.35 4.33 -38.01
CA PHE A 21 -26.06 3.18 -37.42
C PHE A 21 -25.10 2.11 -36.88
N VAL A 22 -23.95 1.92 -37.54
CA VAL A 22 -22.89 1.00 -37.07
C VAL A 22 -22.08 1.59 -35.91
N LEU A 23 -21.87 2.92 -35.87
CA LEU A 23 -21.25 3.61 -34.73
C LEU A 23 -22.14 3.62 -33.48
N ALA A 24 -23.46 3.52 -33.62
CA ALA A 24 -24.37 3.48 -32.47
C ALA A 24 -24.36 2.11 -31.74
N THR A 25 -24.04 1.02 -32.44
CA THR A 25 -24.02 -0.34 -31.86
C THR A 25 -22.69 -0.74 -31.22
N SER A 26 -21.63 0.05 -31.40
CA SER A 26 -20.32 -0.21 -30.77
C SER A 26 -20.04 0.66 -29.55
N LEU A 27 -21.03 1.42 -29.06
CA LEU A 27 -21.05 1.80 -27.65
C LEU A 27 -21.25 0.50 -26.88
N LEU A 28 -20.13 -0.18 -26.65
CA LEU A 28 -19.97 -1.25 -25.70
C LEU A 28 -20.89 -0.95 -24.52
N GLN A 29 -21.91 -1.79 -24.32
CA GLN A 29 -22.47 -1.96 -22.99
C GLN A 29 -21.28 -2.37 -22.13
N ALA A 30 -20.62 -1.40 -21.51
CA ALA A 30 -19.80 -1.66 -20.35
C ALA A 30 -20.70 -2.45 -19.43
N GLU A 31 -20.29 -3.68 -19.12
CA GLU A 31 -20.99 -4.51 -18.17
C GLU A 31 -21.19 -3.68 -16.91
N GLU A 32 -22.45 -3.48 -16.51
CA GLU A 32 -22.78 -2.69 -15.33
C GLU A 32 -22.01 -3.28 -14.15
N ILE A 33 -21.04 -2.54 -13.62
CA ILE A 33 -20.24 -2.98 -12.48
C ILE A 33 -21.23 -3.11 -11.31
N LYS A 34 -21.62 -4.35 -11.00
CA LYS A 34 -22.47 -4.62 -9.85
C LYS A 34 -21.71 -4.21 -8.61
N THR A 35 -22.16 -3.14 -7.96
CA THR A 35 -21.59 -2.70 -6.69
C THR A 35 -21.65 -3.85 -5.69
N PRO A 36 -20.54 -4.18 -5.01
CA PRO A 36 -20.53 -5.19 -3.97
C PRO A 36 -21.59 -4.87 -2.90
N ARG A 37 -22.31 -5.89 -2.45
CA ARG A 37 -23.24 -5.78 -1.33
C ARG A 37 -22.89 -6.80 -0.27
N SER A 38 -23.11 -6.44 0.99
CA SER A 38 -23.05 -7.40 2.08
C SER A 38 -24.16 -8.45 1.94
N LEU A 39 -23.89 -9.66 2.42
CA LEU A 39 -24.92 -10.68 2.65
C LEU A 39 -25.55 -10.55 4.05
N ASP A 40 -24.94 -9.76 4.94
CA ASP A 40 -25.46 -9.37 6.24
C ASP A 40 -26.09 -7.98 6.15
N ASP A 41 -27.40 -7.90 6.34
CA ASP A 41 -28.18 -6.65 6.22
C ASP A 41 -27.82 -5.58 7.26
N ARG A 42 -27.01 -5.92 8.27
CA ARG A 42 -26.48 -4.97 9.27
C ARG A 42 -25.24 -4.22 8.77
N VAL A 43 -24.65 -4.66 7.66
CA VAL A 43 -23.42 -4.10 7.08
C VAL A 43 -23.76 -3.48 5.74
N LYS A 44 -23.40 -2.20 5.59
CA LYS A 44 -23.51 -1.46 4.34
C LYS A 44 -22.13 -1.33 3.71
N ILE A 45 -22.04 -1.57 2.40
CA ILE A 45 -20.83 -1.34 1.61
C ILE A 45 -21.11 -0.11 0.75
N GLU A 46 -20.26 0.91 0.88
CA GLU A 46 -20.36 2.16 0.12
C GLU A 46 -19.00 2.54 -0.46
N LEU A 47 -19.03 3.23 -1.58
CA LEU A 47 -17.81 3.72 -2.23
C LEU A 47 -17.33 4.99 -1.51
N PHE A 48 -16.18 4.93 -0.84
CA PHE A 48 -15.62 6.10 -0.16
C PHE A 48 -14.78 7.00 -1.10
N ALA A 49 -13.94 6.40 -1.94
CA ALA A 49 -13.12 7.06 -2.95
C ALA A 49 -12.76 6.06 -4.06
N SER A 50 -12.44 6.57 -5.26
CA SER A 50 -12.02 5.78 -6.42
C SER A 50 -11.03 6.54 -7.28
N GLU A 51 -10.58 5.91 -8.36
CA GLU A 51 -9.87 6.58 -9.44
C GLU A 51 -10.74 7.72 -10.03
N PRO A 52 -10.12 8.83 -10.47
CA PRO A 52 -8.69 9.11 -10.50
C PRO A 52 -8.12 9.67 -9.17
N ASP A 53 -8.93 9.83 -8.14
CA ASP A 53 -8.53 10.51 -6.90
C ASP A 53 -7.51 9.71 -6.08
N ILE A 54 -7.66 8.38 -6.10
CA ILE A 54 -6.72 7.40 -5.57
C ILE A 54 -6.38 6.33 -6.63
N VAL A 55 -5.18 5.76 -6.58
CA VAL A 55 -4.76 4.70 -7.51
C VAL A 55 -3.88 3.63 -6.84
N THR A 56 -3.97 2.38 -7.32
CA THR A 56 -3.09 1.26 -6.94
C THR A 56 -2.92 1.12 -5.42
N VAL A 57 -4.04 0.99 -4.71
CA VAL A 57 -4.05 0.93 -3.24
C VAL A 57 -3.43 -0.38 -2.75
N THR A 58 -2.41 -0.29 -1.89
CA THR A 58 -1.77 -1.48 -1.26
C THR A 58 -2.03 -1.59 0.24
N GLY A 59 -2.36 -0.48 0.91
CA GLY A 59 -2.66 -0.47 2.34
C GLY A 59 -3.46 0.77 2.73
N LEU A 60 -4.26 0.66 3.79
CA LEU A 60 -5.01 1.78 4.35
C LEU A 60 -5.12 1.67 5.87
N THR A 61 -5.33 2.81 6.53
CA THR A 61 -5.65 2.88 7.96
C THR A 61 -6.58 4.05 8.23
N VAL A 62 -7.28 4.00 9.36
CA VAL A 62 -8.10 5.10 9.88
C VAL A 62 -7.49 5.56 11.20
N ASP A 63 -7.35 6.86 11.39
CA ASP A 63 -6.86 7.41 12.65
C ASP A 63 -7.98 7.75 13.65
N GLN A 64 -7.61 8.20 14.85
CA GLN A 64 -8.56 8.60 15.89
C GLN A 64 -9.47 9.80 15.53
N TYR A 65 -9.21 10.48 14.41
CA TYR A 65 -10.00 11.61 13.93
C TYR A 65 -10.87 11.22 12.72
N ASN A 66 -11.02 9.92 12.44
CA ASN A 66 -11.75 9.36 11.29
C ASN A 66 -11.18 9.80 9.94
N ARG A 67 -9.88 10.14 9.88
CA ARG A 67 -9.19 10.41 8.63
C ARG A 67 -8.65 9.11 8.06
N VAL A 68 -8.80 8.92 6.76
CA VAL A 68 -8.34 7.71 6.07
C VAL A 68 -7.01 7.99 5.40
N TYR A 69 -6.00 7.19 5.70
CA TYR A 69 -4.70 7.24 5.04
C TYR A 69 -4.60 6.06 4.08
N VAL A 70 -4.22 6.33 2.84
CA VAL A 70 -4.18 5.34 1.76
C VAL A 70 -2.79 5.35 1.12
N VAL A 71 -2.18 4.19 0.99
CA VAL A 71 -0.93 4.03 0.22
C VAL A 71 -1.28 3.92 -1.27
N GLU A 72 -0.68 4.78 -2.10
CA GLU A 72 -0.65 4.64 -3.56
C GLU A 72 0.70 4.06 -3.99
N SER A 73 0.68 2.84 -4.52
CA SER A 73 1.89 2.19 -5.03
C SER A 73 2.12 2.56 -6.50
N HIS A 74 3.28 3.15 -6.78
CA HIS A 74 3.73 3.53 -8.12
C HIS A 74 5.02 2.82 -8.53
N THR A 75 5.64 2.12 -7.60
CA THR A 75 6.98 1.55 -7.76
C THR A 75 6.99 0.04 -7.89
N HIS A 76 5.92 -0.65 -7.47
CA HIS A 76 5.80 -2.10 -7.57
C HIS A 76 5.78 -2.58 -9.02
N PHE A 77 6.81 -3.34 -9.43
CA PHE A 77 7.03 -3.80 -10.82
C PHE A 77 6.76 -2.72 -11.88
N ARG A 78 7.22 -1.51 -11.60
CA ARG A 78 6.96 -0.34 -12.44
C ARG A 78 7.41 -0.56 -13.89
N PRO A 79 6.51 -0.50 -14.88
CA PRO A 79 6.88 -0.52 -16.30
C PRO A 79 7.66 0.73 -16.72
N GLU A 80 8.58 0.59 -17.68
CA GLU A 80 9.39 1.73 -18.19
C GLU A 80 8.54 2.90 -18.70
N ASN A 81 7.36 2.61 -19.27
CA ASN A 81 6.46 3.60 -19.84
C ASN A 81 5.37 4.11 -18.87
N TYR A 82 5.40 3.71 -17.59
CA TYR A 82 4.37 4.09 -16.63
C TYR A 82 4.37 5.60 -16.33
N GLN A 83 3.22 6.22 -16.57
CA GLN A 83 2.99 7.65 -16.41
C GLN A 83 2.39 7.94 -15.02
N GLY A 84 3.22 7.84 -13.99
CA GLY A 84 2.84 8.20 -12.62
C GLY A 84 4.03 8.71 -11.81
N PRO A 85 3.82 9.09 -10.54
CA PRO A 85 4.85 9.54 -9.62
C PRO A 85 6.05 8.59 -9.56
N LYS A 86 7.25 9.11 -9.31
CA LYS A 86 8.48 8.30 -9.29
C LYS A 86 8.60 7.43 -8.04
N THR A 87 7.91 7.83 -6.98
CA THR A 87 7.88 7.18 -5.66
C THR A 87 6.43 6.92 -5.28
N ASP A 88 6.22 6.04 -4.32
CA ASP A 88 4.91 5.82 -3.73
C ASP A 88 4.48 7.04 -2.90
N ARG A 89 3.17 7.10 -2.65
CA ARG A 89 2.53 8.19 -1.90
C ARG A 89 1.67 7.62 -0.79
N ILE A 90 1.45 8.44 0.23
CA ILE A 90 0.38 8.27 1.21
C ILE A 90 -0.56 9.45 1.02
N ARG A 91 -1.83 9.14 0.75
CA ARG A 91 -2.91 10.11 0.60
C ARG A 91 -3.69 10.20 1.90
N LEU A 92 -4.08 11.43 2.26
CA LEU A 92 -4.98 11.72 3.37
C LEU A 92 -6.35 12.06 2.78
N LEU A 93 -7.35 11.27 3.12
CA LEU A 93 -8.73 11.38 2.68
C LEU A 93 -9.61 11.71 3.88
N GLN A 94 -10.52 12.67 3.70
CA GLN A 94 -11.47 13.08 4.71
C GLN A 94 -12.85 13.31 4.07
N ASP A 95 -13.88 12.89 4.80
CA ASP A 95 -15.26 13.31 4.58
C ASP A 95 -15.56 14.46 5.55
N THR A 96 -15.49 15.70 5.04
CA THR A 96 -15.80 16.92 5.78
C THR A 96 -17.28 17.27 5.75
N THR A 97 -18.07 16.59 4.90
CA THR A 97 -19.51 16.85 4.73
C THR A 97 -20.40 15.86 5.48
N GLY A 98 -19.86 14.70 5.87
CA GLY A 98 -20.55 13.61 6.55
C GLY A 98 -21.44 12.78 5.63
N ASP A 99 -21.23 12.82 4.32
CA ASP A 99 -22.04 12.11 3.33
C ASP A 99 -21.53 10.69 3.00
N GLY A 100 -20.42 10.28 3.60
CA GLY A 100 -19.80 8.97 3.39
C GLY A 100 -18.85 8.93 2.19
N HIS A 101 -18.54 10.07 1.57
CA HIS A 101 -17.58 10.19 0.48
C HIS A 101 -16.41 11.11 0.86
N ALA A 102 -15.21 10.78 0.41
CA ALA A 102 -14.06 11.66 0.62
C ALA A 102 -14.18 12.91 -0.27
N ASP A 103 -14.20 14.10 0.34
CA ASP A 103 -14.23 15.39 -0.38
C ASP A 103 -12.92 16.19 -0.26
N ARG A 104 -12.10 15.90 0.77
CA ARG A 104 -10.76 16.48 0.91
C ARG A 104 -9.73 15.38 0.78
N ILE A 105 -8.96 15.44 -0.31
CA ILE A 105 -7.92 14.46 -0.64
C ILE A 105 -6.62 15.21 -0.93
N GLN A 106 -5.57 14.91 -0.17
CA GLN A 106 -4.24 15.49 -0.36
C GLN A 106 -3.13 14.46 -0.20
N THR A 107 -1.91 14.82 -0.59
CA THR A 107 -0.73 13.99 -0.32
C THR A 107 -0.25 14.27 1.09
N PHE A 108 -0.31 13.26 1.96
CA PHE A 108 0.27 13.31 3.30
C PHE A 108 1.79 13.13 3.26
N TYR A 109 2.27 12.20 2.41
CA TYR A 109 3.68 11.90 2.26
C TYR A 109 3.97 11.36 0.86
N GLU A 110 5.14 11.70 0.31
CA GLU A 110 5.66 11.15 -0.94
C GLU A 110 7.16 10.87 -0.74
N GLY A 111 7.64 9.75 -1.28
CA GLY A 111 9.08 9.46 -1.30
C GLY A 111 9.46 8.04 -0.90
N SER A 112 8.50 7.19 -0.50
CA SER A 112 8.77 5.77 -0.27
C SER A 112 8.77 4.97 -1.57
N THR A 113 9.24 3.73 -1.49
CA THR A 113 9.22 2.78 -2.59
C THR A 113 8.78 1.43 -2.05
N GLU A 114 8.07 0.66 -2.87
CA GLU A 114 7.57 -0.67 -2.55
C GLU A 114 6.81 -0.67 -1.21
N THR A 115 5.91 0.31 -1.06
CA THR A 115 5.14 0.54 0.16
C THR A 115 4.04 -0.51 0.26
N MET A 116 4.08 -1.28 1.34
CA MET A 116 3.29 -2.50 1.51
C MET A 116 2.10 -2.29 2.43
N ASN A 117 2.28 -1.56 3.54
CA ASN A 117 1.22 -1.39 4.54
C ASN A 117 1.39 -0.11 5.35
N ILE A 118 0.33 0.29 6.06
CA ILE A 118 0.28 1.49 6.89
C ILE A 118 -0.60 1.25 8.12
N ALA A 119 -0.29 1.90 9.24
CA ALA A 119 -1.12 1.83 10.45
C ALA A 119 -1.09 3.13 11.25
N ALA A 120 -2.26 3.56 11.71
CA ALA A 120 -2.39 4.72 12.58
C ALA A 120 -2.18 4.30 14.04
N HIS A 121 -1.35 5.07 14.76
CA HIS A 121 -1.15 4.92 16.19
C HIS A 121 -1.97 5.99 16.94
N PRO A 122 -2.60 5.65 18.08
CA PRO A 122 -3.41 6.60 18.87
C PRO A 122 -2.70 7.89 19.31
N GLU A 123 -1.36 7.91 19.33
CA GLU A 123 -0.56 9.10 19.64
C GLU A 123 -0.30 10.02 18.41
N GLY A 124 -0.95 9.76 17.28
CA GLY A 124 -0.86 10.58 16.06
C GLY A 124 0.32 10.26 15.14
N TRP A 125 0.96 9.10 15.31
CA TRP A 125 1.97 8.60 14.38
C TRP A 125 1.32 7.71 13.33
N ILE A 126 1.82 7.80 12.10
CA ILE A 126 1.45 6.92 10.99
C ILE A 126 2.66 6.02 10.69
N TYR A 127 2.55 4.74 11.01
CA TYR A 127 3.58 3.73 10.76
C TYR A 127 3.44 3.23 9.33
N VAL A 128 4.57 3.10 8.63
CA VAL A 128 4.64 2.74 7.23
C VAL A 128 5.60 1.56 7.07
N ALA A 129 5.12 0.50 6.44
CA ALA A 129 5.91 -0.64 6.03
C ALA A 129 6.18 -0.55 4.53
N THR A 130 7.45 -0.71 4.17
CA THR A 130 7.89 -0.91 2.79
C THR A 130 8.54 -2.27 2.69
N ARG A 131 8.95 -2.65 1.48
CA ARG A 131 9.73 -3.87 1.28
C ARG A 131 10.89 -3.97 2.27
N SER A 132 11.64 -2.88 2.43
CA SER A 132 12.94 -2.91 3.11
C SER A 132 13.04 -1.98 4.33
N SER A 133 11.96 -1.32 4.76
CA SER A 133 12.01 -0.44 5.93
C SER A 133 10.67 -0.32 6.65
N ILE A 134 10.74 -0.11 7.97
CA ILE A 134 9.65 0.44 8.78
C ILE A 134 10.07 1.84 9.20
N PHE A 135 9.21 2.81 8.94
CA PHE A 135 9.36 4.16 9.46
C PHE A 135 8.01 4.68 9.94
N ARG A 136 8.02 5.79 10.66
CA ARG A 136 6.80 6.48 11.07
C ARG A 136 6.83 7.94 10.67
N LEU A 137 5.65 8.46 10.41
CA LEU A 137 5.38 9.80 9.95
C LEU A 137 4.50 10.53 10.95
N ARG A 138 4.70 11.84 11.09
CA ARG A 138 3.84 12.70 11.90
C ARG A 138 3.74 14.09 11.30
N ASP A 139 2.51 14.55 11.23
CA ASP A 139 2.13 15.94 11.02
C ASP A 139 2.22 16.66 12.37
N GLN A 140 3.05 17.70 12.44
CA GLN A 140 3.33 18.45 13.66
C GLN A 140 2.52 19.74 13.76
N ASP A 141 2.05 20.28 12.64
CA ASP A 141 1.36 21.56 12.58
C ASP A 141 -0.11 21.46 12.10
N ASP A 142 -0.59 20.24 11.93
CA ASP A 142 -1.95 19.86 11.54
C ASP A 142 -2.35 20.38 10.13
N ASP A 143 -1.39 20.57 9.22
CA ASP A 143 -1.66 20.99 7.83
C ASP A 143 -2.10 19.84 6.90
N GLY A 144 -1.99 18.60 7.39
CA GLY A 144 -2.30 17.37 6.67
C GLY A 144 -1.13 16.81 5.86
N THR A 145 0.10 17.22 6.15
CA THR A 145 1.36 16.75 5.56
C THR A 145 2.29 16.23 6.66
N ALA A 146 3.06 15.20 6.38
CA ALA A 146 4.03 14.69 7.34
C ALA A 146 5.28 15.59 7.40
N ASP A 147 5.53 16.21 8.55
CA ASP A 147 6.76 17.00 8.81
C ASP A 147 7.91 16.14 9.31
N ILE A 148 7.59 15.14 10.15
CA ILE A 148 8.58 14.24 10.71
C ILE A 148 8.51 12.91 10.00
N ARG A 149 9.68 12.44 9.58
CA ARG A 149 9.95 11.03 9.31
C ARG A 149 10.98 10.49 10.30
N GLN A 150 10.66 9.36 10.91
CA GLN A 150 11.57 8.61 11.77
C GLN A 150 11.68 7.17 11.28
N ASN A 151 12.88 6.80 10.82
CA ASN A 151 13.18 5.41 10.51
C ASN A 151 13.24 4.61 11.83
N LEU A 152 12.63 3.44 11.81
CA LEU A 152 12.64 2.51 12.94
C LEU A 152 13.47 1.29 12.61
N VAL A 153 13.43 0.88 11.34
CA VAL A 153 13.95 -0.36 10.81
C VAL A 153 14.47 -0.15 9.41
N GLN A 154 15.61 -0.74 9.12
CA GLN A 154 16.06 -1.02 7.77
C GLN A 154 16.42 -2.50 7.62
N LEU A 155 15.97 -3.13 6.53
CA LEU A 155 16.42 -4.41 6.02
C LEU A 155 17.57 -4.16 5.03
N GLU A 156 18.74 -4.70 5.35
CA GLU A 156 19.89 -4.77 4.46
C GLU A 156 19.95 -6.16 3.85
N THR A 157 19.70 -6.27 2.54
CA THR A 157 19.74 -7.53 1.81
C THR A 157 20.02 -7.30 0.33
N THR A 158 20.50 -8.34 -0.36
CA THR A 158 20.69 -8.35 -1.81
C THR A 158 19.44 -8.81 -2.57
N ALA A 159 18.48 -9.44 -1.90
CA ALA A 159 17.21 -9.82 -2.49
C ALA A 159 16.40 -8.58 -2.91
N THR A 160 15.67 -8.68 -4.02
CA THR A 160 14.95 -7.55 -4.60
C THR A 160 13.49 -7.87 -4.94
N TYR A 161 13.00 -9.08 -4.63
CA TYR A 161 11.61 -9.41 -4.87
C TYR A 161 10.67 -8.54 -4.02
N PRO A 162 9.70 -7.83 -4.60
CA PRO A 162 8.99 -6.75 -3.91
C PRO A 162 7.80 -7.22 -3.04
N HIS A 163 7.48 -8.51 -3.00
CA HIS A 163 6.29 -9.03 -2.29
C HIS A 163 6.57 -9.56 -0.88
N ASN A 164 7.83 -9.76 -0.53
CA ASN A 164 8.24 -10.49 0.67
C ASN A 164 8.77 -9.59 1.80
N GLY A 165 8.62 -8.28 1.66
CA GLY A 165 9.12 -7.34 2.66
C GLY A 165 8.22 -7.19 3.86
N PHE A 166 8.38 -6.07 4.57
CA PHE A 166 7.62 -5.83 5.78
C PHE A 166 6.13 -5.57 5.52
N SER A 167 5.26 -6.05 6.41
CA SER A 167 3.81 -5.80 6.34
C SER A 167 3.17 -5.80 7.74
N GLY A 168 1.93 -6.31 7.84
CA GLY A 168 1.04 -6.45 8.98
C GLY A 168 1.45 -5.77 10.28
N PHE A 169 0.83 -4.65 10.63
CA PHE A 169 1.05 -3.96 11.91
C PHE A 169 0.03 -4.36 12.98
N ALA A 170 0.47 -4.45 14.23
CA ALA A 170 -0.39 -4.43 15.40
C ALA A 170 0.25 -3.64 16.54
N PHE A 171 -0.59 -3.09 17.42
CA PHE A 171 -0.16 -2.38 18.62
C PHE A 171 -0.77 -3.04 19.86
N ASP A 172 -0.02 -3.14 20.95
CA ASP A 172 -0.57 -3.57 22.24
C ASP A 172 -0.81 -2.41 23.22
N PHE A 173 -1.45 -2.72 24.35
CA PHE A 173 -1.79 -1.75 25.39
C PHE A 173 -0.56 -1.08 26.06
N PHE A 174 0.63 -1.65 25.89
CA PHE A 174 1.87 -1.10 26.42
C PHE A 174 2.64 -0.30 25.35
N ASN A 175 1.97 0.06 24.25
CA ASN A 175 2.51 0.75 23.09
C ASN A 175 3.62 -0.01 22.37
N ASN A 176 3.72 -1.34 22.49
CA ASN A 176 4.63 -2.10 21.65
C ASN A 176 4.07 -2.21 20.22
N VAL A 177 4.97 -2.15 19.23
CA VAL A 177 4.64 -2.33 17.81
C VAL A 177 5.05 -3.74 17.39
N TYR A 178 4.12 -4.45 16.76
CA TYR A 178 4.34 -5.73 16.11
C TYR A 178 4.25 -5.49 14.61
N PHE A 179 5.18 -6.06 13.84
CA PHE A 179 5.14 -6.04 12.39
C PHE A 179 5.66 -7.36 11.83
N THR A 180 5.36 -7.65 10.58
CA THR A 180 5.71 -8.92 9.92
C THR A 180 6.64 -8.67 8.72
N MET A 181 7.28 -9.73 8.22
CA MET A 181 8.15 -9.77 7.03
C MET A 181 7.95 -11.14 6.39
N GLY A 182 7.85 -11.17 5.06
CA GLY A 182 7.77 -12.41 4.28
C GLY A 182 9.13 -13.05 4.01
N GLU A 183 9.11 -14.11 3.20
CA GLU A 183 10.26 -14.92 2.77
C GLU A 183 11.28 -14.18 1.89
N ASN A 184 12.54 -14.00 2.32
CA ASN A 184 13.52 -13.14 1.62
C ASN A 184 14.37 -13.84 0.54
N GLU A 185 13.76 -14.66 -0.32
CA GLU A 185 14.41 -15.43 -1.40
C GLU A 185 15.66 -16.24 -0.99
N GLY A 186 15.76 -16.64 0.27
CA GLY A 186 16.95 -17.32 0.79
C GLY A 186 18.21 -16.47 0.94
N ALA A 187 18.16 -15.15 0.75
CA ALA A 187 19.32 -14.27 0.89
C ALA A 187 19.59 -13.88 2.35
N ASP A 188 20.87 -13.78 2.71
CA ASP A 188 21.30 -13.17 3.97
C ASP A 188 20.69 -11.77 4.14
N ALA A 189 20.31 -11.48 5.38
CA ALA A 189 19.65 -10.25 5.76
C ALA A 189 20.11 -9.77 7.12
N GLU A 190 20.46 -8.49 7.22
CA GLU A 190 20.68 -7.80 8.49
C GLU A 190 19.60 -6.74 8.70
N LEU A 191 19.26 -6.51 9.95
CA LEU A 191 18.20 -5.58 10.32
C LEU A 191 18.69 -4.58 11.35
N VAL A 192 18.62 -3.31 10.99
CA VAL A 192 19.21 -2.19 11.74
C VAL A 192 18.10 -1.27 12.22
N GLY A 193 18.14 -0.84 13.49
CA GLY A 193 17.14 0.07 14.07
C GLY A 193 17.76 1.26 14.80
N ASP A 194 17.11 2.43 14.68
CA ASP A 194 17.70 3.73 15.06
C ASP A 194 17.38 4.20 16.50
N PHE A 195 16.38 3.61 17.19
CA PHE A 195 16.04 3.90 18.59
C PHE A 195 15.58 2.63 19.32
N GLY A 196 15.44 2.70 20.66
CA GLY A 196 15.08 1.60 21.58
C GLY A 196 14.31 0.44 20.93
N ASN A 197 14.86 -0.77 21.09
CA ASN A 197 15.03 -1.68 19.97
C ASN A 197 13.78 -2.17 19.25
N VAL A 198 14.04 -2.57 18.00
CA VAL A 198 13.11 -3.18 17.08
C VAL A 198 13.53 -4.62 16.79
N TYR A 199 12.59 -5.55 16.66
CA TYR A 199 12.88 -6.95 16.30
C TYR A 199 11.97 -7.45 15.21
N PHE A 200 12.57 -8.32 14.41
CA PHE A 200 12.11 -8.69 13.10
C PHE A 200 11.73 -10.14 13.04
N THR A 201 10.77 -10.39 12.16
CA THR A 201 10.52 -11.69 11.58
C THR A 201 11.54 -11.97 10.49
N LEU A 202 12.13 -13.15 10.46
CA LEU A 202 12.76 -13.63 9.24
C LEU A 202 11.72 -14.17 8.27
N GLY A 203 12.08 -14.11 7.01
CA GLY A 203 11.52 -14.91 5.95
C GLY A 203 12.23 -16.27 5.84
N GLN A 204 11.63 -17.23 5.16
CA GLN A 204 12.22 -18.53 4.83
C GLN A 204 13.62 -18.36 4.20
N ASN A 205 14.70 -18.56 4.96
CA ASN A 205 16.06 -18.55 4.41
C ASN A 205 16.36 -19.93 3.82
N TYR A 206 16.32 -20.13 2.50
CA TYR A 206 16.73 -21.37 1.82
C TYR A 206 18.27 -21.46 1.65
N GLY A 207 19.04 -21.30 2.72
CA GLY A 207 20.50 -21.44 2.59
C GLY A 207 21.30 -21.35 3.88
N ASP A 208 21.09 -20.29 4.67
CA ASP A 208 22.01 -19.95 5.76
C ASP A 208 21.30 -19.61 7.08
N ASP A 209 21.96 -19.97 8.19
CA ASP A 209 21.55 -19.60 9.54
C ASP A 209 21.80 -18.10 9.76
N ALA A 210 20.77 -17.36 10.16
CA ALA A 210 20.90 -15.95 10.51
C ALA A 210 20.82 -15.74 12.05
N LEU A 211 21.37 -14.62 12.52
CA LEU A 211 21.38 -14.24 13.94
C LEU A 211 20.67 -12.90 14.15
N LEU A 212 19.61 -12.91 14.94
CA LEU A 212 18.98 -11.70 15.46
C LEU A 212 19.73 -11.23 16.70
N VAL A 213 20.20 -9.99 16.71
CA VAL A 213 20.94 -9.41 17.84
C VAL A 213 20.11 -8.33 18.53
N GLY A 214 19.74 -8.58 19.78
CA GLY A 214 19.07 -7.63 20.66
C GLY A 214 20.00 -6.86 21.60
N LYS A 215 19.50 -5.76 22.18
CA LYS A 215 20.23 -5.00 23.21
C LYS A 215 20.65 -5.89 24.37
N GLY A 216 21.90 -5.73 24.77
CA GLY A 216 22.57 -6.65 25.70
C GLY A 216 23.22 -7.86 25.01
N ASN A 217 23.38 -7.83 23.68
CA ASN A 217 23.96 -8.90 22.86
C ASN A 217 23.17 -10.23 22.92
N VAL A 218 21.85 -10.16 23.13
CA VAL A 218 20.99 -11.35 23.05
C VAL A 218 20.97 -11.83 21.62
N ARG A 219 21.36 -13.08 21.38
CA ARG A 219 21.41 -13.69 20.05
C ARG A 219 20.34 -14.76 19.93
N ILE A 220 19.41 -14.59 19.00
CA ILE A 220 18.43 -15.64 18.67
C ILE A 220 18.76 -16.20 17.28
N PRO A 221 18.97 -17.53 17.17
CA PRO A 221 19.12 -18.18 15.89
C PRO A 221 17.80 -18.13 15.13
N ALA A 222 17.90 -17.81 13.86
CA ALA A 222 16.80 -17.77 12.95
C ALA A 222 17.14 -18.72 11.79
N LEU A 223 16.48 -19.88 11.84
CA LEU A 223 16.89 -21.11 11.15
C LEU A 223 16.43 -21.10 9.68
N CYS A 224 17.21 -21.78 8.86
CA CYS A 224 16.90 -22.07 7.47
C CYS A 224 15.47 -22.63 7.31
N GLY A 225 14.69 -22.07 6.38
CA GLY A 225 13.37 -22.59 6.03
C GLY A 225 12.17 -22.12 6.89
N GLU A 226 12.34 -21.18 7.83
CA GLU A 226 11.27 -20.78 8.75
C GLU A 226 11.13 -19.26 8.92
N GLY A 227 10.00 -18.67 8.48
CA GLY A 227 9.61 -17.34 8.96
C GLY A 227 9.04 -17.37 10.38
N GLY A 228 8.78 -16.24 11.04
CA GLY A 228 8.36 -16.24 12.45
C GLY A 228 7.67 -14.99 12.96
N ILE A 229 7.29 -14.97 14.24
CA ILE A 229 6.82 -13.77 14.98
C ILE A 229 7.78 -13.51 16.13
N PHE A 230 8.15 -12.26 16.37
CA PHE A 230 9.13 -11.86 17.38
C PHE A 230 8.59 -10.70 18.22
N ARG A 231 9.06 -10.58 19.46
CA ARG A 231 8.64 -9.53 20.39
C ARG A 231 9.82 -8.95 21.15
N CYS A 232 9.67 -7.70 21.54
CA CYS A 232 10.44 -7.07 22.61
C CYS A 232 9.69 -5.92 23.27
N ARG A 233 10.39 -5.17 24.14
CA ARG A 233 9.95 -3.89 24.69
C ARG A 233 10.32 -2.71 23.78
N LEU A 234 9.75 -1.53 24.01
CA LEU A 234 10.16 -0.30 23.31
C LEU A 234 11.61 0.16 23.52
N ASP A 235 12.31 -0.37 24.54
CA ASP A 235 13.76 -0.17 24.72
C ASP A 235 14.58 -1.36 24.21
N GLY A 236 13.85 -2.27 23.56
CA GLY A 236 14.07 -3.64 23.13
C GLY A 236 14.81 -4.59 24.04
N SER A 237 14.93 -4.33 25.32
CA SER A 237 15.25 -5.44 26.22
C SER A 237 14.26 -6.61 26.03
N LYS A 238 14.72 -7.84 26.34
CA LYS A 238 13.92 -9.08 26.26
C LYS A 238 13.46 -9.47 24.85
N LEU A 239 14.40 -9.57 23.91
CA LEU A 239 14.14 -10.23 22.63
C LEU A 239 13.66 -11.67 22.85
N GLU A 240 12.56 -12.04 22.20
CA GLU A 240 12.10 -13.42 22.10
C GLU A 240 11.45 -13.73 20.74
N ARG A 241 11.56 -14.99 20.32
CA ARG A 241 10.78 -15.55 19.21
C ARG A 241 9.51 -16.18 19.77
N ILE A 242 8.35 -15.78 19.25
CA ILE A 242 7.03 -16.22 19.71
C ILE A 242 6.43 -17.30 18.80
N ALA A 243 6.72 -17.29 17.50
CA ALA A 243 6.20 -18.28 16.56
C ALA A 243 7.12 -18.51 15.35
N THR A 244 6.93 -19.63 14.63
CA THR A 244 7.63 -20.02 13.40
C THR A 244 6.65 -20.47 12.30
N GLY A 245 7.12 -20.63 11.05
CA GLY A 245 6.37 -21.20 9.93
C GLY A 245 5.60 -20.22 9.05
N PHE A 246 5.92 -18.93 9.08
CA PHE A 246 5.23 -17.91 8.28
C PHE A 246 5.91 -17.73 6.91
N TRP A 247 5.11 -17.74 5.83
CA TRP A 247 5.61 -17.56 4.46
C TRP A 247 5.31 -16.15 3.94
N ASN A 248 4.03 -15.74 3.99
CA ASN A 248 3.54 -14.42 3.60
C ASN A 248 2.51 -13.91 4.64
N PRO A 249 2.97 -13.47 5.83
CA PRO A 249 2.10 -12.96 6.88
C PRO A 249 1.66 -11.52 6.58
N PHE A 250 0.63 -11.33 5.75
CA PHE A 250 0.02 -10.02 5.50
C PHE A 250 -0.93 -9.62 6.62
#